data_AF-A0A2V9AM59-F1
#
_entry.id   AF-A0A2V9AM59-F1
#
_cell.length_a   1.000
_cell.length_b   1.000
_cell.length_c   1.000
_cell.angle_alpha   90.00
_cell.angle_beta   90.00
_cell.angle_gamma   90.00
#
_symmetry.space_group_name_H-M   'P 1'
#
loop_
_entity.id
_entity.type
_entity.pdbx_description
1 polymer ?
#
loop_
_entity_poly.entity_id
_entity_poly.type
_entity_poly.pdbx_seq_one_letter_code
_entity_poly.pdbx_strand_id
1 'polypeptide(L)'
;IVVIANNDGNTGAQRQKNFFPPGYPEKFTEYLPALRYERIMEVFGGHAEWVTEPGELGPALERAVTSGRPACINVSVDPNASHPGFW
;
A
#
# COMPACT_ATOMS: atom_id res chain seq x y z
N ILE A 1 -1.15 7.53 13.84
CA ILE A 1 -1.74 6.76 12.72
C ILE A 1 -0.79 6.90 11.54
N VAL A 2 -0.37 5.80 10.93
CA VAL A 2 0.41 5.77 9.68
C VAL A 2 -0.50 5.23 8.59
N VAL A 3 -0.53 5.90 7.45
CA VAL A 3 -1.26 5.44 6.26
C VAL A 3 -0.24 5.07 5.19
N ILE A 4 -0.33 3.86 4.67
CA ILE A 4 0.55 3.35 3.61
C ILE A 4 -0.25 3.29 2.32
N ALA A 5 0.24 3.99 1.29
CA ALA A 5 -0.19 3.78 -0.08
C ALA A 5 0.61 2.59 -0.65
N ASN A 6 0.03 1.40 -0.60
CA ASN A 6 0.70 0.17 -0.99
C ASN A 6 0.45 -0.12 -2.47
N ASN A 7 1.40 0.31 -3.30
CA ASN A 7 1.41 0.15 -4.75
C ASN A 7 2.45 -0.89 -5.21
N ASP A 8 2.80 -1.86 -4.36
CA ASP A 8 3.71 -2.96 -4.65
C ASP A 8 5.15 -2.58 -5.08
N GLY A 9 5.60 -1.35 -4.79
CA GLY A 9 6.97 -0.95 -5.10
C GLY A 9 7.23 0.55 -5.06
N ASN A 10 8.48 0.94 -5.26
CA ASN A 10 8.86 2.34 -5.34
C ASN A 10 8.62 2.93 -6.74
N THR A 11 8.16 4.18 -6.82
CA THR A 11 8.08 4.99 -8.07
C THR A 11 7.37 4.27 -9.24
N GLY A 12 6.31 3.52 -8.95
CA GLY A 12 5.55 2.79 -9.98
C GLY A 12 6.34 1.63 -10.60
N ALA A 13 7.00 0.83 -9.76
CA ALA A 13 7.84 -0.30 -10.15
C ALA A 13 7.20 -1.22 -11.22
N GLN A 14 5.91 -1.55 -11.07
CA GLN A 14 5.19 -2.38 -12.04
C GLN A 14 5.07 -1.71 -13.42
N ARG A 15 4.93 -0.38 -13.47
CA ARG A 15 4.97 0.36 -14.74
C ARG A 15 6.37 0.36 -15.34
N GLN A 16 7.42 0.50 -14.52
CA GLN A 16 8.81 0.50 -14.99
C GLN A 16 9.22 -0.83 -15.61
N LYS A 17 8.64 -1.95 -15.15
CA LYS A 17 8.83 -3.28 -15.74
C LYS A 17 8.53 -3.33 -17.25
N ASN A 18 7.61 -2.48 -17.73
CA ASN A 18 7.25 -2.40 -19.15
C ASN A 18 8.37 -1.84 -20.04
N PHE A 19 9.44 -1.27 -19.47
CA PHE A 19 10.61 -0.82 -20.23
C PHE A 19 11.61 -1.95 -20.54
N PHE A 20 11.40 -3.16 -20.01
CA PHE A 20 12.31 -4.29 -20.16
C PHE A 20 11.71 -5.39 -21.04
N PRO A 21 12.56 -6.23 -21.68
CA PRO A 21 12.08 -7.37 -22.45
C PRO A 21 11.23 -8.34 -21.61
N PRO A 22 10.25 -9.05 -22.22
CA PRO A 22 9.51 -10.09 -21.54
C PRO A 22 10.44 -11.14 -20.91
N GLY A 23 10.19 -11.47 -19.63
CA GLY A 23 11.00 -12.44 -18.90
C GLY A 23 12.33 -11.92 -18.36
N TYR A 24 12.57 -10.60 -18.38
CA TYR A 24 13.73 -10.02 -17.71
C TYR A 24 13.75 -10.42 -16.22
N PRO A 25 14.85 -11.02 -15.72
CA PRO A 25 14.83 -11.73 -14.44
C PRO A 25 14.92 -10.81 -13.22
N GLU A 26 15.41 -9.58 -13.39
CA GLU A 26 15.62 -8.68 -12.26
C GLU A 26 14.35 -7.89 -11.94
N LYS A 27 14.07 -7.76 -10.65
CA LYS A 27 12.99 -6.95 -10.11
C LYS A 27 13.58 -5.61 -9.67
N PHE A 28 13.37 -4.57 -10.46
CA PHE A 28 13.76 -3.22 -10.08
C PHE A 28 12.63 -2.59 -9.29
N THR A 29 12.93 -2.11 -8.08
CA THR A 29 12.02 -1.33 -7.25
C THR A 29 10.68 -2.00 -6.87
N GLU A 30 10.42 -3.24 -7.31
CA GLU A 30 9.26 -4.04 -6.94
C GLU A 30 9.40 -4.57 -5.50
N TYR A 31 8.33 -4.47 -4.73
CA TYR A 31 8.19 -5.12 -3.42
C TYR A 31 7.34 -6.40 -3.54
N LEU A 32 7.14 -7.09 -2.42
CA LEU A 32 6.24 -8.24 -2.39
C LEU A 32 4.79 -7.75 -2.64
N PRO A 33 4.05 -8.38 -3.57
CA PRO A 33 2.68 -7.96 -3.87
C PRO A 33 1.76 -8.03 -2.65
N ALA A 34 0.92 -7.00 -2.48
CA ALA A 34 -0.05 -6.87 -1.41
C ALA A 34 0.53 -7.12 -0.01
N LEU A 35 1.77 -6.65 0.23
CA LEU A 35 2.43 -6.87 1.51
C LEU A 35 1.60 -6.29 2.66
N ARG A 36 1.35 -7.13 3.68
CA ARG A 36 0.43 -6.86 4.79
C ARG A 36 1.10 -6.05 5.89
N TYR A 37 1.50 -4.81 5.60
CA TYR A 37 2.20 -3.94 6.54
C TYR A 37 1.44 -3.72 7.85
N GLU A 38 0.11 -3.66 7.81
CA GLU A 38 -0.74 -3.49 8.99
C GLU A 38 -0.62 -4.66 9.98
N ARG A 39 -0.26 -5.86 9.50
CA ARG A 39 -0.03 -7.02 10.39
C ARG A 39 1.18 -6.82 11.30
N ILE A 40 2.16 -6.03 10.89
CA ILE A 40 3.28 -5.64 11.77
C ILE A 40 2.72 -4.89 12.98
N MET A 41 1.78 -3.96 12.75
CA MET A 41 1.14 -3.19 13.82
C MET A 41 0.32 -4.08 14.76
N GLU A 42 -0.40 -5.06 14.22
CA GLU A 42 -1.16 -6.03 15.02
C GLU A 42 -0.26 -6.81 16.00
N VAL A 43 0.91 -7.27 15.55
CA VAL A 43 1.88 -7.99 16.38
C VAL A 43 2.35 -7.17 17.58
N PHE A 44 2.49 -5.86 17.43
CA PHE A 44 2.87 -4.96 18.52
C PHE A 44 1.69 -4.48 19.37
N GLY A 45 0.48 -5.02 19.16
CA GLY A 45 -0.70 -4.62 19.89
C GLY A 45 -1.22 -3.23 19.48
N GLY A 46 -0.93 -2.78 18.26
CA GLY A 46 -1.56 -1.61 17.65
C GLY A 46 -2.84 -1.95 16.88
N HIS A 47 -3.47 -0.91 16.32
CA HIS A 47 -4.65 -1.02 15.47
C HIS A 47 -4.23 -1.20 14.00
N ALA A 48 -4.86 -2.13 13.30
CA ALA A 48 -4.48 -2.54 11.96
C ALA A 48 -5.70 -2.54 11.03
N GLU A 49 -5.59 -1.85 9.91
CA GLU A 49 -6.65 -1.77 8.88
C GLU A 49 -6.04 -2.13 7.52
N TRP A 50 -6.75 -2.97 6.77
CA TRP A 50 -6.44 -3.28 5.37
C TRP A 50 -7.59 -2.77 4.51
N VAL A 51 -7.31 -1.75 3.71
CA VAL A 51 -8.28 -1.03 2.89
C VAL A 51 -8.06 -1.43 1.44
N THR A 52 -9.08 -1.97 0.80
CA THR A 52 -9.02 -2.37 -0.62
C THR A 52 -9.91 -1.53 -1.52
N GLU A 53 -10.92 -0.88 -0.94
CA GLU A 53 -11.87 -0.06 -1.68
C GLU A 53 -11.85 1.39 -1.20
N PRO A 54 -12.00 2.39 -2.09
CA PRO A 54 -11.96 3.81 -1.71
C PRO A 54 -12.97 4.19 -0.60
N GLY A 55 -14.15 3.57 -0.61
CA GLY A 55 -15.21 3.82 0.38
C GLY A 55 -14.87 3.33 1.79
N GLU A 56 -13.85 2.49 1.97
CA GLU A 56 -13.45 1.94 3.27
C GLU A 56 -12.49 2.87 4.03
N LEU A 57 -11.81 3.79 3.33
CA LEU A 57 -10.76 4.61 3.92
C LEU A 57 -11.28 5.53 5.02
N GLY A 58 -12.41 6.20 4.80
CA GLY A 58 -13.06 7.07 5.80
C GLY A 58 -13.40 6.31 7.08
N PRO A 59 -14.21 5.23 6.99
CA PRO A 59 -14.53 4.39 8.15
C PRO A 59 -13.31 3.78 8.84
N ALA A 60 -12.26 3.39 8.09
CA ALA A 60 -11.02 2.87 8.68
C ALA A 60 -10.26 3.93 9.48
N LEU A 61 -10.21 5.18 8.99
CA LEU A 61 -9.64 6.31 9.72
C LEU A 61 -10.41 6.59 11.01
N GLU A 62 -11.75 6.57 10.97
CA GLU A 62 -12.58 6.75 12.16
C GLU A 62 -12.29 5.69 13.22
N ARG A 63 -12.30 4.40 12.84
CA ARG A 63 -11.96 3.30 13.76
C ARG A 63 -10.54 3.44 14.32
N ALA A 64 -9.57 3.82 13.50
CA ALA A 64 -8.19 4.02 13.94
C ALA A 64 -8.07 5.15 14.97
N VAL A 65 -8.73 6.29 14.75
CA VAL A 65 -8.77 7.41 15.71
C VAL A 65 -9.46 6.99 17.01
N THR A 66 -10.66 6.40 16.92
CA THR A 66 -11.43 5.96 18.09
C THR A 66 -10.72 4.87 18.89
N SER A 67 -9.85 4.09 18.26
CA SER A 67 -9.10 3.03 18.94
C SER A 67 -8.15 3.54 20.05
N GLY A 68 -7.69 4.79 19.97
CA GLY A 68 -6.71 5.36 20.89
C GLY A 68 -5.34 4.67 20.86
N ARG A 69 -5.07 3.79 19.88
CA ARG A 69 -3.85 2.99 19.76
C ARG A 69 -2.96 3.51 18.64
N PRO A 70 -1.63 3.27 18.67
CA PRO A 70 -0.81 3.34 17.47
C PRO A 70 -1.46 2.50 16.36
N ALA A 71 -1.60 3.07 15.17
CA ALA A 71 -2.38 2.46 14.10
C ALA A 71 -1.64 2.48 12.76
N CYS A 72 -1.79 1.42 11.99
CA CYS A 72 -1.36 1.30 10.60
C CYS A 72 -2.57 1.01 9.72
N ILE A 73 -2.83 1.89 8.77
CA ILE A 73 -3.84 1.72 7.74
C ILE A 73 -3.09 1.45 6.43
N ASN A 74 -3.16 0.21 5.97
CA ASN A 74 -2.51 -0.22 4.75
C ASN A 74 -3.55 -0.19 3.62
N VAL A 75 -3.35 0.70 2.65
CA VAL A 75 -4.29 0.95 1.55
C VAL A 75 -3.73 0.31 0.29
N SER A 76 -4.45 -0.65 -0.26
CA SER A 76 -4.15 -1.22 -1.57
C SER A 76 -4.31 -0.14 -2.63
N VAL A 77 -3.27 0.10 -3.42
CA VAL A 77 -3.27 1.05 -4.53
C VAL A 77 -2.91 0.28 -5.80
N ASP A 78 -3.60 0.57 -6.90
CA ASP A 78 -3.25 -0.01 -8.20
C ASP A 78 -1.78 0.32 -8.53
N PRO A 79 -0.91 -0.69 -8.67
CA PRO A 79 0.51 -0.49 -8.92
C PRO A 79 0.81 0.11 -10.30
N ASN A 80 -0.18 0.15 -11.20
CA ASN A 80 -0.11 0.78 -12.52
C ASN A 80 -0.71 2.20 -12.54
N ALA A 81 -1.25 2.69 -11.42
CA ALA A 81 -1.83 4.03 -11.37
C ALA A 81 -0.77 5.11 -11.66
N SER A 82 -1.12 6.05 -12.52
CA SER A 82 -0.30 7.22 -12.81
C SER A 82 -0.38 8.23 -11.66
N HIS A 83 0.71 8.96 -11.41
CA HIS A 83 0.66 10.13 -10.55
C HIS A 83 -0.28 11.18 -11.18
N PRO A 84 -1.28 11.70 -10.46
CA PRO A 84 -2.16 12.74 -10.98
C PRO A 84 -1.36 14.04 -11.16
N GLY A 85 -0.81 14.24 -12.36
CA GLY A 85 0.04 15.39 -12.68
C GLY A 85 0.95 15.23 -13.90
N PHE A 86 1.16 13.99 -14.39
CA PHE A 86 1.89 13.74 -15.63
C PHE A 86 1.06 12.84 -16.55
N TRP A 87 0.65 13.41 -17.70
CA TRP A 87 -0.02 12.76 -18.83
C TRP A 87 1.00 12.29 -19.85
#